data_AF-A0A535HJV7-F1
#
_entry.id   AF-A0A535HJV7-F1
#
_cell.length_a   1.000
_cell.length_b   1.000
_cell.length_c   1.000
_cell.angle_alpha   90.00
_cell.angle_beta   90.00
_cell.angle_gamma   90.00
#
_symmetry.space_group_name_H-M   'P 1'
#
loop_
_entity.id
_entity.type
_entity.pdbx_description
1 polymer ?
#
loop_
_entity_poly.entity_id
_entity_poly.type
_entity_poly.pdbx_seq_one_letter_code
_entity_poly.pdbx_strand_id
1 'polypeptide(L)'
;MPRVPLVLLADVAELDLARADQVLHLLGGGLGDALFDVREVLAICRHFGSLGPNPKPTRALGNSRYARIPPVETLSFDLLQFLYHLALAILVGGSLVLGTAVAPALFASSRSRADAGALFGSILGRFDGLAVFSVIVLVITSVLKAVGFEVTGAPDARLALRWAALTALAVSTLYSSAWANPVARQIRAATTGFDELPQSSPARVEFARLHQRSRRAMSVAVVTGLVALFLS
;
A
#
# COMPACT_ATOMS: atom_id res chain seq x y z
N MET A 1 -17.77 14.79 57.39
CA MET A 1 -16.73 14.90 56.34
C MET A 1 -17.36 14.50 55.00
N PRO A 2 -17.21 15.31 53.94
CA PRO A 2 -18.11 15.35 52.79
C PRO A 2 -17.70 14.40 51.64
N ARG A 3 -18.68 14.04 50.81
CA ARG A 3 -18.51 13.32 49.54
C ARG A 3 -18.16 14.33 48.43
N VAL A 4 -17.19 14.00 47.59
CA VAL A 4 -16.89 14.72 46.34
C VAL A 4 -17.07 13.74 45.17
N PRO A 5 -17.86 14.06 44.13
CA PRO A 5 -17.77 13.41 42.83
C PRO A 5 -16.81 14.21 41.93
N LEU A 6 -15.75 13.58 41.44
CA LEU A 6 -14.89 14.18 40.41
C LEU A 6 -15.48 13.85 39.03
N VAL A 7 -16.29 14.77 38.52
CA VAL A 7 -16.62 14.84 37.09
C VAL A 7 -15.41 15.43 36.39
N LEU A 8 -14.76 14.65 35.53
CA LEU A 8 -13.78 15.15 34.55
C LEU A 8 -14.17 14.61 33.17
N LEU A 9 -15.26 15.15 32.63
CA LEU A 9 -15.51 15.18 31.20
C LEU A 9 -14.62 16.28 30.62
N ALA A 10 -13.37 15.94 30.33
CA ALA A 10 -12.57 16.70 29.38
C ALA A 10 -12.84 16.10 28.00
N ASP A 11 -13.26 16.99 27.11
CA ASP A 11 -13.75 16.75 25.76
C ASP A 11 -12.74 15.99 24.90
N VAL A 12 -12.98 14.70 24.69
CA VAL A 12 -12.14 13.83 23.84
C VAL A 12 -12.36 14.16 22.35
N ALA A 13 -13.43 14.89 22.00
CA ALA A 13 -13.71 15.27 20.62
C ALA A 13 -12.79 16.41 20.13
N GLU A 14 -12.33 17.30 21.01
CA GLU A 14 -11.41 18.40 20.63
C GLU A 14 -9.98 17.90 20.36
N LEU A 15 -9.53 16.82 21.02
CA LEU A 15 -8.19 16.26 20.85
C LEU A 15 -8.01 15.54 19.49
N ASP A 16 -9.08 15.01 18.91
CA ASP A 16 -9.04 14.28 17.64
C ASP A 16 -9.04 15.23 16.43
N LEU A 17 -9.75 16.36 16.55
CA LEU A 17 -9.76 17.44 15.55
C LEU A 17 -8.40 18.13 15.44
N ALA A 18 -7.76 18.45 16.58
CA ALA A 18 -6.45 19.09 16.58
C ALA A 18 -5.34 18.22 15.94
N ARG A 19 -5.48 16.89 15.99
CA ARG A 19 -4.51 15.94 15.43
C ARG A 19 -4.71 15.72 13.92
N ALA A 20 -5.95 15.76 13.45
CA ALA A 20 -6.27 15.66 12.03
C ALA A 20 -5.75 16.88 11.24
N ASP A 21 -5.91 18.10 11.78
CA ASP A 21 -5.42 19.33 11.15
C ASP A 21 -3.88 19.36 11.07
N GLN A 22 -3.20 18.80 12.07
CA GLN A 22 -1.74 18.75 12.10
C GLN A 22 -1.15 17.75 11.09
N VAL A 23 -1.89 16.68 10.76
CA VAL A 23 -1.53 15.73 9.70
C VAL A 23 -1.82 16.31 8.31
N LEU A 24 -2.90 17.06 8.15
CA LEU A 24 -3.22 17.81 6.92
C LEU A 24 -2.18 18.90 6.62
N HIS A 25 -1.69 19.58 7.64
CA HIS A 25 -0.67 20.62 7.49
C HIS A 25 0.73 20.05 7.17
N LEU A 26 1.00 18.78 7.53
CA LEU A 26 2.23 18.07 7.17
C LEU A 26 2.21 17.48 5.75
N LEU A 27 1.01 17.21 5.21
CA LEU A 27 0.82 16.69 3.84
C LEU A 27 0.60 17.79 2.79
N GLY A 28 0.37 19.05 3.19
CA GLY A 28 0.10 20.19 2.30
C GLY A 28 1.31 20.86 1.63
N GLY A 29 2.50 20.26 1.69
CA GLY A 29 3.74 20.85 1.16
C GLY A 29 4.08 20.40 -0.25
N GLY A 30 3.28 20.76 -1.26
CA GLY A 30 3.73 20.76 -2.65
C GLY A 30 3.56 19.45 -3.44
N LEU A 31 2.34 18.97 -3.57
CA LEU A 31 1.95 18.06 -4.68
C LEU A 31 0.42 18.10 -4.93
N GLY A 32 -0.22 19.23 -4.61
CA GLY A 32 -1.68 19.33 -4.44
C GLY A 32 -2.49 19.78 -5.65
N ASP A 33 -1.89 20.47 -6.63
CA ASP A 33 -2.72 21.25 -7.56
C ASP A 33 -3.06 20.55 -8.89
N ALA A 34 -2.53 19.35 -9.14
CA ALA A 34 -2.66 18.72 -10.45
C ALA A 34 -3.44 17.40 -10.52
N LEU A 35 -3.95 16.84 -9.41
CA LEU A 35 -4.52 15.48 -9.51
C LEU A 35 -5.72 15.07 -8.68
N PHE A 36 -6.17 15.76 -7.63
CA PHE A 36 -7.38 15.29 -6.94
C PHE A 36 -8.24 16.41 -6.35
N ASP A 37 -9.46 16.49 -6.87
CA ASP A 37 -10.62 17.09 -6.24
C ASP A 37 -11.02 16.28 -4.98
N VAL A 38 -10.17 16.35 -3.95
CA VAL A 38 -10.39 15.72 -2.65
C VAL A 38 -11.56 16.40 -1.91
N ARG A 39 -11.91 17.63 -2.30
CA ARG A 39 -12.98 18.41 -1.66
C ARG A 39 -14.36 17.91 -2.04
N GLU A 40 -14.55 17.45 -3.27
CA GLU A 40 -15.82 16.84 -3.71
C GLU A 40 -16.12 15.53 -2.95
N VAL A 41 -15.10 14.71 -2.70
CA VAL A 41 -15.22 13.46 -1.92
C VAL A 41 -15.54 13.74 -0.44
N LEU A 42 -14.94 14.77 0.15
CA LEU A 42 -15.23 15.20 1.53
C LEU A 42 -16.65 15.79 1.69
N ALA A 43 -17.19 16.42 0.64
CA ALA A 43 -18.56 16.95 0.64
C ALA A 43 -19.61 15.81 0.66
N ILE A 44 -19.35 14.70 -0.04
CA ILE A 44 -20.21 13.51 -0.04
C ILE A 44 -20.26 12.87 1.36
N CYS A 45 -19.11 12.76 2.05
CA CYS A 45 -19.05 12.19 3.40
C CYS A 45 -19.77 13.03 4.46
N ARG A 46 -19.79 14.36 4.31
CA ARG A 46 -20.43 15.26 5.30
C ARG A 46 -21.96 15.18 5.29
N HIS A 47 -22.56 14.73 4.19
CA HIS A 47 -24.02 14.59 4.09
C HIS A 47 -24.59 13.38 4.85
N PHE A 48 -23.75 12.39 5.19
CA PHE A 48 -24.16 11.16 5.89
C PHE A 48 -24.21 11.29 7.43
N GLY A 49 -23.70 12.38 8.01
CA GLY A 49 -23.54 12.53 9.47
C GLY A 49 -24.72 13.14 10.24
N SER A 50 -25.83 13.50 9.60
CA SER A 50 -26.90 14.29 10.23
C SER A 50 -28.22 13.51 10.38
N LEU A 51 -28.30 12.56 11.32
CA LEU A 51 -29.58 12.10 11.88
C LEU A 51 -29.44 11.72 13.37
N GLY A 52 -29.72 12.68 14.25
CA GLY A 52 -29.95 12.51 15.69
C GLY A 52 -31.44 12.26 16.03
N PRO A 53 -31.79 12.02 17.32
CA PRO A 53 -32.53 10.82 17.74
C PRO A 53 -34.06 10.94 17.82
N ASN A 54 -34.72 9.78 17.77
CA ASN A 54 -36.16 9.53 17.71
C ASN A 54 -36.77 9.19 19.10
N PRO A 55 -37.97 9.67 19.46
CA PRO A 55 -38.84 9.00 20.42
C PRO A 55 -40.00 8.21 19.75
N LYS A 56 -40.04 6.89 19.96
CA LYS A 56 -41.17 5.96 19.69
C LYS A 56 -42.37 6.20 20.66
N PRO A 57 -43.57 5.57 20.51
CA PRO A 57 -44.04 4.54 19.55
C PRO A 57 -45.41 4.91 18.88
N THR A 58 -45.96 4.22 17.85
CA THR A 58 -46.87 3.05 17.94
C THR A 58 -47.31 2.56 16.53
N ARG A 59 -47.33 1.24 16.31
CA ARG A 59 -48.07 0.39 15.31
C ARG A 59 -48.20 0.79 13.82
N ALA A 60 -47.69 -0.08 12.94
CA ALA A 60 -48.47 -0.97 12.05
C ALA A 60 -47.52 -1.98 11.36
N LEU A 61 -47.81 -3.29 11.47
CA LEU A 61 -47.16 -4.35 10.69
C LEU A 61 -47.63 -4.21 9.24
N GLY A 62 -46.74 -3.77 8.35
CA GLY A 62 -47.07 -3.57 6.94
C GLY A 62 -45.84 -3.37 6.07
N ASN A 63 -45.58 -4.39 5.25
CA ASN A 63 -44.72 -4.41 4.07
C ASN A 63 -43.21 -4.33 4.32
N SER A 64 -42.59 -5.49 4.15
CA SER A 64 -41.17 -5.69 3.90
C SER A 64 -40.73 -4.86 2.69
N ARG A 65 -40.46 -3.57 2.94
CA ARG A 65 -39.61 -2.76 2.09
C ARG A 65 -38.22 -3.33 2.27
N TYR A 66 -37.86 -4.29 1.44
CA TYR A 66 -36.46 -4.53 1.14
C TYR A 66 -35.86 -3.16 0.83
N ALA A 67 -35.11 -2.62 1.78
CA ALA A 67 -34.39 -1.38 1.62
C ALA A 67 -33.50 -1.60 0.40
N ARG A 68 -33.90 -0.99 -0.72
CA ARG A 68 -33.13 -1.00 -1.96
C ARG A 68 -31.89 -0.16 -1.67
N ILE A 69 -30.85 -0.79 -1.14
CA ILE A 69 -29.52 -0.20 -1.06
C ILE A 69 -29.21 0.28 -2.49
N PRO A 70 -28.85 1.56 -2.70
CA PRO A 70 -28.57 2.04 -4.03
C PRO A 70 -27.42 1.22 -4.63
N PRO A 71 -27.57 0.66 -5.85
CA PRO A 71 -26.57 -0.25 -6.44
C PRO A 71 -25.19 0.40 -6.69
N VAL A 72 -25.08 1.72 -6.51
CA VAL A 72 -23.87 2.51 -6.74
C VAL A 72 -22.86 2.36 -5.58
N GLU A 73 -23.32 2.20 -4.34
CA GLU A 73 -22.42 2.02 -3.19
C GLU A 73 -21.71 0.66 -3.23
N THR A 74 -22.41 -0.39 -3.67
CA THR A 74 -21.83 -1.73 -3.83
C THR A 74 -20.78 -1.78 -4.93
N LEU A 75 -21.02 -1.13 -6.07
CA LEU A 75 -20.10 -1.17 -7.22
C LEU A 75 -18.78 -0.44 -6.90
N SER A 76 -18.84 0.67 -6.17
CA SER A 76 -17.65 1.41 -5.71
C SER A 76 -16.80 0.57 -4.77
N PHE A 77 -17.42 -0.10 -3.79
CA PHE A 77 -16.74 -1.01 -2.87
C PHE A 77 -16.12 -2.20 -3.60
N ASP A 78 -16.86 -2.83 -4.52
CA ASP A 78 -16.37 -3.97 -5.31
C ASP A 78 -15.18 -3.59 -6.17
N LEU A 79 -15.21 -2.41 -6.80
CA LEU A 79 -14.10 -1.89 -7.59
C LEU A 79 -12.87 -1.60 -6.72
N LEU A 80 -13.05 -0.95 -5.56
CA LEU A 80 -11.98 -0.70 -4.59
C LEU A 80 -11.34 -2.00 -4.12
N GLN A 81 -12.16 -2.98 -3.76
CA GLN A 81 -11.73 -4.29 -3.31
C GLN A 81 -10.99 -5.05 -4.41
N PHE A 82 -11.49 -4.99 -5.65
CA PHE A 82 -10.84 -5.58 -6.82
C PHE A 82 -9.46 -4.96 -7.07
N LEU A 83 -9.37 -3.62 -7.12
CA LEU A 83 -8.11 -2.93 -7.36
C LEU A 83 -7.08 -3.17 -6.24
N TYR A 84 -7.53 -3.21 -4.99
CA TYR A 84 -6.70 -3.57 -3.84
C TYR A 84 -6.09 -4.97 -3.98
N HIS A 85 -6.91 -5.97 -4.29
CA HIS A 85 -6.45 -7.36 -4.46
C HIS A 85 -5.62 -7.54 -5.73
N LEU A 86 -5.96 -6.84 -6.81
CA LEU A 86 -5.18 -6.85 -8.04
C LEU A 86 -3.78 -6.30 -7.80
N ALA A 87 -3.65 -5.17 -7.09
CA ALA A 87 -2.37 -4.61 -6.72
C ALA A 87 -1.54 -5.58 -5.85
N LEU A 88 -2.14 -6.20 -4.84
CA LEU A 88 -1.47 -7.23 -4.04
C LEU A 88 -1.06 -8.45 -4.88
N ALA A 89 -1.91 -8.92 -5.79
CA ALA A 89 -1.62 -10.04 -6.67
C ALA A 89 -0.44 -9.74 -7.61
N ILE A 90 -0.37 -8.54 -8.17
CA ILE A 90 0.75 -8.11 -9.01
C ILE A 90 2.04 -8.02 -8.18
N LEU A 91 1.99 -7.38 -6.99
CA LEU A 91 3.17 -7.21 -6.14
C LEU A 91 3.72 -8.54 -5.62
N VAL A 92 2.86 -9.36 -5.01
CA VAL A 92 3.25 -10.63 -4.38
C VAL A 92 3.45 -11.71 -5.43
N GLY A 93 2.46 -11.91 -6.31
CA GLY A 93 2.50 -12.92 -7.35
C GLY A 93 3.60 -12.65 -8.38
N GLY A 94 3.75 -11.41 -8.84
CA GLY A 94 4.81 -11.03 -9.77
C GLY A 94 6.20 -11.22 -9.18
N SER A 95 6.41 -10.82 -7.93
CA SER A 95 7.70 -11.02 -7.24
C SER A 95 8.00 -12.51 -7.03
N LEU A 96 7.01 -13.33 -6.69
CA LEU A 96 7.16 -14.78 -6.57
C LEU A 96 7.55 -15.39 -7.92
N VAL A 97 6.80 -15.13 -8.99
CA VAL A 97 7.10 -15.67 -10.33
C VAL A 97 8.50 -15.26 -10.79
N LEU A 98 8.89 -14.00 -10.57
CA LEU A 98 10.23 -13.53 -10.91
C LEU A 98 11.32 -14.25 -10.12
N GLY A 99 11.14 -14.39 -8.80
CA GLY A 99 12.13 -14.98 -7.91
C GLY A 99 12.26 -16.50 -8.03
N THR A 100 11.16 -17.22 -8.26
CA THR A 100 11.12 -18.69 -8.18
C THR A 100 11.09 -19.37 -9.54
N ALA A 101 10.60 -18.71 -10.59
CA ALA A 101 10.49 -19.31 -11.92
C ALA A 101 11.41 -18.60 -12.92
N VAL A 102 11.25 -17.29 -13.12
CA VAL A 102 11.95 -16.57 -14.20
C VAL A 102 13.45 -16.52 -13.95
N ALA A 103 13.89 -16.13 -12.75
CA ALA A 103 15.32 -16.08 -12.44
C ALA A 103 15.99 -17.46 -12.59
N PRO A 104 15.52 -18.54 -11.93
CA PRO A 104 16.15 -19.86 -12.10
C PRO A 104 16.16 -20.34 -13.55
N ALA A 105 15.07 -20.16 -14.31
CA ALA A 105 15.01 -20.56 -15.71
C ALA A 105 16.05 -19.85 -16.59
N LEU A 106 16.24 -18.54 -16.39
CA LEU A 106 17.24 -17.77 -17.14
C LEU A 106 18.67 -18.18 -16.78
N PHE A 107 18.97 -18.34 -15.49
CA PHE A 107 20.31 -18.72 -15.04
C PHE A 107 20.66 -20.18 -15.39
N ALA A 108 19.66 -21.05 -15.55
CA ALA A 108 19.87 -22.43 -15.99
C ALA A 108 20.05 -22.57 -17.51
N SER A 109 19.44 -21.69 -18.32
CA SER A 109 19.44 -21.81 -19.79
C SER A 109 20.46 -20.93 -20.51
N SER A 110 20.99 -19.89 -19.86
CA SER A 110 21.91 -18.94 -20.50
C SER A 110 23.33 -19.49 -20.63
N ARG A 111 24.03 -19.10 -21.70
CA ARG A 111 25.44 -19.47 -21.94
C ARG A 111 26.39 -18.93 -20.89
N SER A 112 26.09 -17.76 -20.32
CA SER A 112 26.87 -17.14 -19.26
C SER A 112 25.97 -16.51 -18.21
N ARG A 113 26.51 -16.35 -16.99
CA ARG A 113 25.82 -15.65 -15.89
C ARG A 113 25.60 -14.16 -16.20
N ALA A 114 26.49 -13.56 -16.99
CA ALA A 114 26.39 -12.16 -17.40
C ALA A 114 25.17 -11.95 -18.33
N ASP A 115 24.98 -12.86 -19.28
CA ASP A 115 23.84 -12.85 -20.21
C ASP A 115 22.52 -13.04 -19.47
N ALA A 116 22.45 -14.05 -18.58
CA ALA A 116 21.28 -14.28 -17.72
C ALA A 116 20.92 -13.03 -16.90
N GLY A 117 21.93 -12.40 -16.29
CA GLY A 117 21.75 -11.19 -15.50
C GLY A 117 21.30 -9.99 -16.33
N ALA A 118 21.74 -9.86 -17.58
CA ALA A 118 21.28 -8.81 -18.50
C ALA A 118 19.81 -9.00 -18.90
N LEU A 119 19.44 -10.22 -19.30
CA LEU A 119 18.05 -10.55 -19.64
C LEU A 119 17.12 -10.39 -18.45
N PHE A 120 17.49 -10.93 -17.29
CA PHE A 120 16.72 -10.77 -16.06
C PHE A 120 16.60 -9.30 -15.66
N GLY A 121 17.67 -8.52 -15.77
CA GLY A 121 17.65 -7.08 -15.49
C GLY A 121 16.69 -6.29 -16.38
N SER A 122 16.54 -6.67 -17.65
CA SER A 122 15.60 -6.07 -18.61
C SER A 122 14.14 -6.41 -18.28
N ILE A 123 13.86 -7.65 -17.87
CA ILE A 123 12.53 -8.08 -17.39
C ILE A 123 12.20 -7.37 -16.09
N LEU A 124 13.13 -7.38 -15.13
CA LEU A 124 12.97 -6.74 -13.83
C LEU A 124 12.74 -5.23 -13.96
N GLY A 125 13.40 -4.56 -14.91
CA GLY A 125 13.17 -3.14 -15.18
C GLY A 125 11.73 -2.81 -15.60
N ARG A 126 11.05 -3.70 -16.35
CA ARG A 126 9.62 -3.54 -16.69
C ARG A 126 8.73 -3.80 -15.48
N PHE A 127 9.07 -4.83 -14.71
CA PHE A 127 8.35 -5.13 -13.47
C PHE A 127 8.46 -4.01 -12.44
N ASP A 128 9.63 -3.35 -12.33
CA ASP A 128 9.83 -2.25 -11.37
C ASP A 128 8.79 -1.13 -11.57
N GLY A 129 8.54 -0.73 -12.82
CA GLY A 129 7.51 0.28 -13.13
C GLY A 129 6.10 -0.19 -12.75
N LEU A 130 5.77 -1.45 -13.06
CA LEU A 130 4.48 -2.03 -12.69
C LEU A 130 4.31 -2.18 -11.18
N ALA A 131 5.38 -2.52 -10.46
CA ALA A 131 5.39 -2.65 -9.01
C ALA A 131 5.17 -1.30 -8.33
N VAL A 132 5.87 -0.24 -8.78
CA VAL A 132 5.66 1.12 -8.28
C VAL A 132 4.22 1.60 -8.52
N PHE A 133 3.69 1.39 -9.73
CA PHE A 133 2.29 1.68 -10.04
C PHE A 133 1.32 0.92 -9.11
N SER A 134 1.58 -0.37 -8.88
CA SER A 134 0.74 -1.20 -8.01
C SER A 134 0.78 -0.73 -6.55
N VAL A 135 1.93 -0.25 -6.05
CA VAL A 135 2.01 0.37 -4.71
C VAL A 135 1.13 1.62 -4.63
N ILE A 136 1.13 2.48 -5.65
CA ILE A 136 0.27 3.68 -5.67
C ILE A 136 -1.20 3.28 -5.59
N VAL A 137 -1.64 2.34 -6.44
CA VAL A 137 -3.01 1.81 -6.43
C VAL A 137 -3.36 1.21 -5.07
N LEU A 138 -2.45 0.42 -4.50
CA LEU A 138 -2.63 -0.21 -3.19
C LEU A 138 -2.81 0.84 -2.07
N VAL A 139 -1.97 1.88 -2.04
CA VAL A 139 -2.05 2.93 -1.03
C VAL A 139 -3.38 3.69 -1.15
N ILE A 140 -3.74 4.12 -2.36
CA ILE A 140 -5.00 4.85 -2.59
C ILE A 140 -6.20 4.00 -2.17
N THR A 141 -6.29 2.77 -2.64
CA THR A 141 -7.40 1.86 -2.29
C THR A 141 -7.43 1.54 -0.79
N SER A 142 -6.28 1.37 -0.14
CA SER A 142 -6.20 1.13 1.31
C SER A 142 -6.71 2.33 2.12
N VAL A 143 -6.32 3.55 1.75
CA VAL A 143 -6.76 4.79 2.42
C VAL A 143 -8.25 5.00 2.25
N LEU A 144 -8.78 4.81 1.02
CA LEU A 144 -10.21 4.92 0.75
C LEU A 144 -11.01 3.87 1.53
N LYS A 145 -10.50 2.65 1.67
CA LYS A 145 -11.11 1.61 2.53
C LYS A 145 -11.10 2.02 4.01
N ALA A 146 -9.99 2.55 4.51
CA ALA A 146 -9.86 3.00 5.90
C ALA A 146 -10.90 4.06 6.26
N VAL A 147 -11.01 5.09 5.41
CA VAL A 147 -11.87 6.26 5.67
C VAL A 147 -13.35 5.95 5.39
N GLY A 148 -13.64 5.18 4.34
CA GLY A 148 -15.01 4.94 3.90
C GLY A 148 -15.74 3.82 4.63
N PHE A 149 -15.02 2.80 5.11
CA PHE A 149 -15.65 1.53 5.53
C PHE A 149 -15.13 0.96 6.85
N GLU A 150 -13.93 1.33 7.31
CA GLU A 150 -13.26 0.65 8.43
C GLU A 150 -13.20 1.47 9.73
N VAL A 151 -13.92 2.60 9.82
CA VAL A 151 -14.01 3.40 11.06
C VAL A 151 -14.84 2.66 12.11
N THR A 152 -14.18 1.75 12.81
CA THR A 152 -14.71 1.09 14.00
C THR A 152 -14.05 1.74 15.20
N GLY A 153 -14.82 2.38 16.08
CA GLY A 153 -14.33 3.16 17.23
C GLY A 153 -13.61 2.35 18.32
N ALA A 154 -13.11 1.15 18.01
CA ALA A 154 -12.35 0.29 18.91
C ALA A 154 -11.05 -0.16 18.24
N PRO A 155 -9.91 -0.20 18.96
CA PRO A 155 -8.64 -0.64 18.41
C PRO A 155 -8.68 -2.14 18.07
N ASP A 156 -8.66 -2.46 16.77
CA ASP A 156 -8.53 -3.83 16.27
C ASP A 156 -7.07 -4.16 15.94
N ALA A 157 -6.50 -5.13 16.69
CA ALA A 157 -5.14 -5.59 16.48
C ALA A 157 -4.93 -6.21 15.09
N ARG A 158 -5.96 -6.84 14.50
CA ARG A 158 -5.90 -7.40 13.14
C ARG A 158 -5.71 -6.28 12.12
N LEU A 159 -6.49 -5.20 12.26
CA LEU A 159 -6.41 -4.03 11.39
C LEU A 159 -5.04 -3.36 11.50
N ALA A 160 -4.54 -3.15 12.73
CA ALA A 160 -3.22 -2.58 12.97
C ALA A 160 -2.10 -3.42 12.33
N LEU A 161 -2.15 -4.75 12.46
CA LEU A 161 -1.17 -5.66 11.86
C LEU A 161 -1.23 -5.63 10.33
N ARG A 162 -2.43 -5.56 9.73
CA ARG A 162 -2.60 -5.44 8.28
C ARG A 162 -1.96 -4.14 7.77
N TRP A 163 -2.19 -3.02 8.44
CA TRP A 163 -1.58 -1.73 8.09
C TRP A 163 -0.05 -1.76 8.21
N ALA A 164 0.48 -2.38 9.27
CA ALA A 164 1.93 -2.55 9.41
C ALA A 164 2.51 -3.40 8.26
N ALA A 165 1.84 -4.49 7.89
CA ALA A 165 2.24 -5.37 6.79
C ALA A 165 2.20 -4.66 5.42
N LEU A 166 1.13 -3.88 5.15
CA LEU A 166 1.00 -3.09 3.93
C LEU A 166 2.08 -2.01 3.82
N THR A 167 2.36 -1.31 4.93
CA THR A 167 3.43 -0.31 4.97
C THR A 167 4.80 -0.95 4.72
N ALA A 168 5.09 -2.08 5.35
CA ALA A 168 6.35 -2.79 5.13
C ALA A 168 6.47 -3.32 3.69
N LEU A 169 5.38 -3.82 3.10
CA LEU A 169 5.30 -4.20 1.69
C LEU A 169 5.61 -3.01 0.78
N ALA A 170 4.93 -1.88 0.98
CA ALA A 170 5.07 -0.68 0.17
C ALA A 170 6.50 -0.11 0.23
N VAL A 171 7.03 0.10 1.43
CA VAL A 171 8.39 0.63 1.64
C VAL A 171 9.44 -0.30 1.03
N SER A 172 9.32 -1.61 1.25
CA SER A 172 10.27 -2.58 0.70
C SER A 172 10.23 -2.62 -0.83
N THR A 173 9.04 -2.56 -1.42
CA THR A 173 8.83 -2.52 -2.87
C THR A 173 9.41 -1.24 -3.48
N LEU A 174 9.12 -0.07 -2.88
CA LEU A 174 9.66 1.21 -3.35
C LEU A 174 11.18 1.24 -3.24
N TYR A 175 11.73 0.76 -2.13
CA TYR A 175 13.17 0.64 -1.95
C TYR A 175 13.81 -0.24 -3.05
N SER A 176 13.25 -1.41 -3.33
CA SER A 176 13.80 -2.29 -4.37
C SER A 176 13.60 -1.72 -5.77
N SER A 177 12.38 -1.34 -6.13
CA SER A 177 11.98 -1.09 -7.51
C SER A 177 12.12 0.36 -7.95
N ALA A 178 11.90 1.33 -7.05
CA ALA A 178 12.08 2.75 -7.38
C ALA A 178 13.53 3.23 -7.19
N TRP A 179 14.36 2.50 -6.42
CA TRP A 179 15.71 2.96 -6.09
C TRP A 179 16.80 1.91 -6.33
N ALA A 180 16.86 0.83 -5.56
CA ALA A 180 18.02 -0.07 -5.56
C ALA A 180 18.27 -0.76 -6.92
N ASN A 181 17.21 -1.24 -7.58
CA ASN A 181 17.29 -1.88 -8.90
C ASN A 181 17.71 -0.89 -10.00
N PRO A 182 17.07 0.30 -10.15
CA PRO A 182 17.53 1.34 -11.07
C PRO A 182 19.00 1.72 -10.88
N VAL A 183 19.43 1.97 -9.63
CA VAL A 183 20.81 2.36 -9.34
C VAL A 183 21.79 1.25 -9.70
N ALA A 184 21.48 -0.01 -9.37
CA ALA A 184 22.32 -1.14 -9.76
C ALA A 184 22.46 -1.27 -11.29
N ARG A 185 21.35 -1.08 -12.04
CA ARG A 185 21.40 -1.06 -13.50
C ARG A 185 22.23 0.09 -14.05
N GLN A 186 22.12 1.28 -13.46
CA GLN A 186 22.90 2.44 -13.86
C GLN A 186 24.40 2.23 -13.66
N ILE A 187 24.83 1.64 -12.53
CA ILE A 187 26.23 1.30 -12.29
C ILE A 187 26.75 0.36 -13.36
N ARG A 188 26.00 -0.71 -13.68
CA ARG A 188 26.37 -1.66 -14.72
C ARG A 188 26.44 -1.02 -16.11
N ALA A 189 25.48 -0.15 -16.44
CA ALA A 189 25.43 0.54 -17.74
C ALA A 189 26.54 1.60 -17.90
N ALA A 190 26.92 2.28 -16.82
CA ALA A 190 27.94 3.31 -16.82
C ALA A 190 29.37 2.76 -16.78
N THR A 191 29.54 1.47 -16.49
CA THR A 191 30.86 0.84 -16.36
C THR A 191 31.19 0.03 -17.61
N THR A 192 32.14 0.51 -18.41
CA THR A 192 32.63 -0.22 -19.59
C THR A 192 33.26 -1.56 -19.19
N GLY A 193 32.89 -2.63 -19.88
CA GLY A 193 33.42 -3.97 -19.60
C GLY A 193 33.08 -4.46 -18.19
N PHE A 194 31.91 -4.08 -17.65
CA PHE A 194 31.51 -4.41 -16.28
C PHE A 194 31.61 -5.91 -15.97
N ASP A 195 31.34 -6.78 -16.95
CA ASP A 195 31.32 -8.22 -16.74
C ASP A 195 32.71 -8.85 -16.75
N GLU A 196 33.69 -8.18 -17.35
CA GLU A 196 35.10 -8.57 -17.42
C GLU A 196 35.91 -8.08 -16.20
N LEU A 197 35.38 -7.13 -15.43
CA LEU A 197 36.06 -6.58 -14.27
C LEU A 197 36.26 -7.62 -13.15
N PRO A 198 37.41 -7.56 -12.43
CA PRO A 198 37.60 -8.34 -11.21
C PRO A 198 36.48 -8.08 -10.19
N GLN A 199 36.07 -9.12 -9.45
CA GLN A 199 35.00 -9.00 -8.44
C GLN A 199 35.34 -8.01 -7.31
N SER A 200 36.62 -7.75 -7.07
CA SER A 200 37.13 -6.78 -6.10
C SER A 200 37.06 -5.32 -6.60
N SER A 201 36.72 -5.09 -7.87
CA SER A 201 36.60 -3.72 -8.38
C SER A 201 35.45 -2.97 -7.67
N PRO A 202 35.61 -1.66 -7.40
CA PRO A 202 34.61 -0.88 -6.66
C PRO A 202 33.19 -0.96 -7.25
N ALA A 203 33.08 -0.94 -8.59
CA ALA A 203 31.79 -1.04 -9.28
C ALA A 203 31.11 -2.40 -9.05
N ARG A 204 31.86 -3.51 -9.07
CA ARG A 204 31.33 -4.86 -8.84
C ARG A 204 30.87 -5.05 -7.40
N VAL A 205 31.64 -4.51 -6.45
CA VAL A 205 31.31 -4.57 -5.02
C VAL A 205 30.04 -3.80 -4.72
N GLU A 206 29.91 -2.57 -5.20
CA GLU A 206 28.71 -1.75 -4.94
C GLU A 206 27.47 -2.31 -5.64
N PHE A 207 27.61 -2.80 -6.88
CA PHE A 207 26.53 -3.53 -7.56
C PHE A 207 26.08 -4.76 -6.74
N ALA A 208 27.03 -5.58 -6.29
CA ALA A 208 26.71 -6.80 -5.52
C ALA A 208 25.98 -6.46 -4.21
N ARG A 209 26.42 -5.38 -3.53
CA ARG A 209 25.78 -4.87 -2.31
C ARG A 209 24.34 -4.41 -2.56
N LEU A 210 24.13 -3.59 -3.59
CA LEU A 210 22.80 -3.12 -3.97
C LEU A 210 21.89 -4.26 -4.40
N HIS A 211 22.40 -5.18 -5.22
CA HIS A 211 21.67 -6.36 -5.67
C HIS A 211 21.24 -7.24 -4.48
N GLN A 212 22.14 -7.50 -3.52
CA GLN A 212 21.79 -8.28 -2.34
C GLN A 212 20.72 -7.58 -1.49
N ARG A 213 20.82 -6.26 -1.31
CA ARG A 213 19.83 -5.47 -0.57
C ARG A 213 18.48 -5.44 -1.26
N SER A 214 18.44 -5.28 -2.58
CA SER A 214 17.18 -5.27 -3.34
C SER A 214 16.50 -6.64 -3.31
N ARG A 215 17.25 -7.75 -3.43
CA ARG A 215 16.70 -9.10 -3.25
C ARG A 215 16.10 -9.29 -1.85
N ARG A 216 16.80 -8.85 -0.80
CA ARG A 216 16.30 -8.94 0.58
C ARG A 216 15.01 -8.13 0.75
N ALA A 217 14.98 -6.90 0.23
CA ALA A 217 13.78 -6.07 0.26
C ALA A 217 12.61 -6.71 -0.49
N MET A 218 12.84 -7.31 -1.66
CA MET A 218 11.82 -8.06 -2.38
C MET A 218 11.31 -9.27 -1.57
N SER A 219 12.18 -10.00 -0.88
CA SER A 219 11.75 -11.10 0.02
C SER A 219 10.91 -10.59 1.18
N VAL A 220 11.28 -9.46 1.80
CA VAL A 220 10.48 -8.82 2.84
C VAL A 220 9.11 -8.42 2.29
N ALA A 221 9.08 -7.76 1.13
CA ALA A 221 7.85 -7.37 0.45
C ALA A 221 6.93 -8.57 0.20
N VAL A 222 7.45 -9.70 -0.29
CA VAL A 222 6.65 -10.92 -0.50
C VAL A 222 6.06 -11.44 0.81
N VAL A 223 6.88 -11.57 1.86
CA VAL A 223 6.41 -12.09 3.15
C VAL A 223 5.35 -11.17 3.77
N THR A 224 5.59 -9.87 3.81
CA THR A 224 4.64 -8.91 4.37
C THR A 224 3.40 -8.77 3.51
N GLY A 225 3.53 -8.91 2.18
CA GLY A 225 2.40 -8.95 1.26
C GLY A 225 1.53 -10.18 1.42
N LEU A 226 2.11 -11.37 1.69
CA LEU A 226 1.35 -12.57 2.04
C LEU A 226 0.61 -12.41 3.37
N VAL A 227 1.25 -11.80 4.38
CA VAL A 227 0.58 -11.46 5.65
C VAL A 227 -0.56 -10.48 5.41
N ALA A 228 -0.34 -9.43 4.61
CA ALA A 228 -1.40 -8.48 4.27
C ALA A 228 -2.57 -9.17 3.57
N LEU A 229 -2.30 -10.03 2.58
CA LEU A 229 -3.32 -10.83 1.89
C LEU A 229 -4.12 -11.72 2.85
N PHE A 230 -3.46 -12.39 3.79
CA PHE A 230 -4.13 -13.24 4.78
C PHE A 230 -5.05 -12.44 5.72
N LEU A 231 -4.68 -11.20 6.03
CA LEU A 231 -5.43 -10.33 6.94
C LEU A 231 -6.53 -9.51 6.23
N SER A 232 -6.52 -9.47 4.90
CA SER A 232 -7.40 -8.64 4.05
C SER A 232 -8.84 -9.15 3.95
#